data_AF-A0A3D3WU98-F1
#
_entry.id   AF-A0A3D3WU98-F1
#
_cell.length_a   1.000
_cell.length_b   1.000
_cell.length_c   1.000
_cell.angle_alpha   90.00
_cell.angle_beta   90.00
_cell.angle_gamma   90.00
#
_symmetry.space_group_name_H-M   'P 1'
#
loop_
_entity.id
_entity.type
_entity.pdbx_description
1 polymer ?
#
loop_
_entity_poly.entity_id
_entity_poly.type
_entity_poly.pdbx_seq_one_letter_code
_entity_poly.pdbx_strand_id
1 'polypeptide(L)' 'MSTNDLSELDQDVNEVRRRVEALANDMRGLGMDLRVSAEEYGPERDSDGTITRTVSFNFKIAQQH' A
#
# COMPACT_ATOMS: atom_id res chain seq x y z
N MET A 1 -21.72 -6.31 14.13
CA MET A 1 -20.54 -5.44 14.33
C MET A 1 -19.45 -5.62 13.27
N SER A 2 -19.37 -6.75 12.55
CA SER A 2 -18.24 -7.07 11.66
C SER A 2 -18.07 -6.26 10.35
N THR A 3 -19.08 -5.52 9.89
CA THR A 3 -19.03 -4.81 8.59
C THR A 3 -18.37 -3.43 8.67
N ASN A 4 -18.43 -2.77 9.83
CA ASN A 4 -17.90 -1.41 9.98
C ASN A 4 -16.38 -1.44 10.12
N ASP A 5 -15.85 -2.39 10.89
CA ASP A 5 -14.40 -2.55 11.11
C ASP A 5 -13.65 -2.85 9.80
N LEU A 6 -14.26 -3.64 8.90
CA LEU A 6 -13.69 -3.89 7.57
C LEU A 6 -13.73 -2.63 6.68
N SER A 7 -14.77 -1.81 6.81
CA SER A 7 -14.88 -0.57 6.04
C SER A 7 -13.86 0.50 6.47
N GLU A 8 -13.51 0.55 7.75
CA GLU A 8 -12.46 1.42 8.28
C GLU A 8 -11.08 0.93 7.83
N LEU A 9 -10.79 -0.37 7.94
CA LEU A 9 -9.54 -0.95 7.46
C LEU A 9 -9.35 -0.75 5.94
N ASP A 10 -10.42 -0.86 5.16
CA ASP A 10 -10.39 -0.56 3.72
C ASP A 10 -10.07 0.92 3.45
N GLN A 11 -10.60 1.86 4.26
CA GLN A 11 -10.27 3.27 4.14
C GLN A 11 -8.80 3.54 4.44
N ASP A 12 -8.27 2.94 5.50
CA ASP A 12 -6.87 3.07 5.90
C ASP A 12 -5.92 2.51 4.83
N VAL A 13 -6.21 1.32 4.30
CA VAL A 13 -5.43 0.71 3.21
C VAL A 13 -5.44 1.61 1.96
N ASN A 14 -6.61 2.17 1.61
CA ASN A 14 -6.71 3.08 0.48
C ASN A 14 -5.94 4.40 0.71
N GLU A 15 -5.88 4.89 1.94
CA GLU A 15 -5.08 6.07 2.28
C GLU A 15 -3.57 5.79 2.13
N VAL A 16 -3.10 4.62 2.58
CA VAL A 16 -1.71 4.20 2.39
C VAL A 16 -1.37 4.12 0.90
N ARG A 17 -2.25 3.54 0.08
CA ARG A 17 -2.08 3.48 -1.39
C ARG A 17 -1.94 4.87 -2.01
N ARG A 18 -2.83 5.81 -1.66
CA ARG A 18 -2.77 7.20 -2.16
C ARG A 18 -1.44 7.87 -1.82
N ARG A 19 -0.95 7.68 -0.59
CA ARG A 19 0.34 8.26 -0.17
C ARG A 19 1.53 7.65 -0.91
N VAL A 20 1.51 6.35 -1.16
CA VAL A 20 2.54 5.67 -1.95
C VAL A 20 2.53 6.14 -3.42
N GLU A 21 1.34 6.34 -4.00
CA GLU A 21 1.21 6.89 -5.35
C GLU A 21 1.77 8.33 -5.43
N ALA A 22 1.48 9.17 -4.43
CA ALA A 22 2.05 10.51 -4.34
C ALA A 22 3.58 10.47 -4.26
N LEU A 23 4.14 9.63 -3.39
CA LEU A 23 5.59 9.42 -3.29
C LEU A 23 6.21 8.96 -4.62
N ALA A 24 5.57 8.01 -5.31
CA ALA A 24 6.04 7.52 -6.59
C ALA A 24 6.06 8.63 -7.66
N ASN A 25 5.06 9.53 -7.64
CA ASN A 25 5.01 10.68 -8.53
C ASN A 25 6.10 11.71 -8.20
N ASP A 26 6.35 11.99 -6.91
CA ASP A 26 7.42 12.89 -6.49
C ASP A 26 8.79 12.38 -6.95
N MET A 27 9.06 11.08 -6.77
CA MET A 27 10.30 10.45 -7.21
C MET A 27 10.50 10.49 -8.74
N ARG A 28 9.42 10.31 -9.51
CA ARG A 28 9.44 10.51 -10.97
C ARG A 28 9.72 11.97 -11.32
N GLY A 29 9.17 12.91 -10.56
CA GLY A 29 9.44 14.35 -10.70
C GLY A 29 10.91 14.71 -10.47
N LEU A 30 11.62 13.94 -9.65
CA LEU A 30 13.08 14.05 -9.46
C LEU A 30 13.91 13.44 -10.62
N GLY A 31 13.26 12.91 -11.66
CA GLY A 31 13.93 12.30 -12.81
C GLY A 31 14.35 10.84 -12.60
N MET A 32 13.84 10.18 -11.55
CA MET A 32 14.10 8.75 -11.32
C MET A 32 13.28 7.88 -12.27
N ASP A 33 13.92 6.90 -12.92
CA ASP A 33 13.20 5.84 -13.61
C ASP A 33 12.67 4.84 -12.56
N LEU A 34 11.36 4.92 -12.30
CA LEU A 34 10.70 4.25 -11.19
C LEU A 34 9.59 3.31 -11.65
N ARG A 35 9.74 2.03 -11.31
CA ARG A 35 8.67 1.03 -11.38
C ARG A 35 8.17 0.70 -9.97
N VAL A 36 6.85 0.78 -9.79
CA VAL A 36 6.18 0.43 -8.53
C VAL A 36 5.27 -0.77 -8.77
N SER A 37 5.26 -1.73 -7.85
CA SER A 37 4.28 -2.81 -7.80
C SER A 37 3.74 -2.96 -6.38
N ALA A 38 2.48 -3.36 -6.27
CA ALA A 38 1.82 -3.57 -4.99
C ALA A 38 1.24 -4.99 -4.94
N GLU A 39 1.35 -5.63 -3.78
CA GLU A 39 0.73 -6.91 -3.47
C GLU A 39 -0.09 -6.76 -2.18
N GLU A 40 -1.26 -7.38 -2.13
CA GLU A 40 -2.16 -7.31 -0.97
C GLU A 40 -2.58 -8.71 -0.55
N TYR A 41 -2.53 -8.96 0.76
CA TYR A 41 -2.81 -10.24 1.39
C TYR A 41 -3.73 -10.06 2.61
N GLY A 42 -4.67 -10.98 2.81
CA GLY A 42 -5.69 -10.92 3.88
C GLY A 42 -7.08 -10.53 3.37
N PRO A 43 -8.01 -10.10 4.26
CA PRO A 43 -7.81 -9.85 5.68
C PRO A 43 -7.61 -11.14 6.49
N GLU A 44 -6.69 -11.10 7.45
CA GLU A 44 -6.44 -12.18 8.41
C GLU A 44 -7.03 -11.78 9.76
N ARG A 45 -7.49 -12.78 10.53
CA ARG A 45 -7.97 -12.55 11.89
C ARG A 45 -7.07 -13.30 12.87
N ASP A 46 -6.40 -12.54 13.73
CA ASP A 46 -5.50 -13.07 14.74
C ASP A 46 -6.26 -13.71 15.91
N SER A 47 -5.54 -14.44 16.76
CA SER A 47 -6.11 -15.16 17.91
C SER A 47 -6.78 -14.25 18.94
N ASP A 48 -6.45 -12.94 18.93
CA ASP A 48 -7.07 -11.90 19.75
C ASP A 48 -8.28 -11.21 19.09
N GLY A 49 -8.61 -11.60 17.86
CA GLY A 49 -9.73 -11.03 17.10
C GLY A 49 -9.38 -9.82 16.25
N THR A 50 -8.13 -9.34 16.28
CA THR A 50 -7.63 -8.26 15.43
C THR A 50 -7.75 -8.66 13.96
N ILE A 51 -8.26 -7.75 13.12
CA ILE A 51 -8.31 -7.94 11.67
C ILE A 51 -7.13 -7.18 11.06
N THR A 52 -6.27 -7.89 10.36
CA THR A 52 -5.08 -7.32 9.71
C THR A 52 -5.17 -7.46 8.20
N ARG A 53 -4.54 -6.54 7.48
CA ARG A 53 -4.32 -6.65 6.04
C ARG A 53 -2.90 -6.25 5.72
N THR A 54 -2.20 -7.09 4.97
CA THR A 54 -0.82 -6.82 4.57
C THR A 54 -0.82 -6.23 3.17
N VAL A 55 -0.18 -5.09 3.01
CA VAL A 55 0.01 -4.44 1.70
C VAL A 55 1.50 -4.18 1.52
N SER A 56 2.09 -4.78 0.49
CA SER A 56 3.53 -4.67 0.18
C SER A 56 3.73 -3.83 -1.06
N PHE A 57 4.45 -2.70 -0.92
CA PHE A 57 4.84 -1.85 -2.03
C PHE A 57 6.32 -2.06 -2.35
N ASN A 58 6.60 -2.43 -3.60
CA ASN A 58 7.94 -2.66 -4.10
C ASN A 58 8.29 -1.57 -5.10
N PHE A 59 9.45 -0.94 -4.90
CA PHE A 59 9.97 0.11 -5.76
C PHE A 59 11.27 -0.38 -6.40
N LYS A 60 11.34 -0.31 -7.72
CA LYS A 60 12.57 -0.56 -8.48
C LYS A 60 12.99 0.72 -9.17
N ILE A 61 14.19 1.20 -8.83
CA ILE A 61 14.80 2.40 -9.36
C ILE A 61 15.90 1.98 -10.33
N ALA A 62 15.95 2.60 -11.51
CA ALA A 62 17.00 2.39 -12.49
C ALA A 62 17.72 3.71 -12.84
N GLN A 63 18.99 3.59 -13.21
CA GLN A 63 19.74 4.68 -13.83
C GLN A 63 19.84 4.37 -15.32
N GLN A 64 19.41 5.30 -16.18
CA GLN A 64 19.66 5.20 -17.61
C GLN A 64 21.12 5.60 -17.86
N HIS A 65 21.88 4.67 -18.46
CA HIS A 65 23.27 4.85 -18.85
C HIS A 65 23.40 5.52 -20.21
#